data_AF-A0A2E6S9F8-F1
#
_entry.id   AF-A0A2E6S9F8-F1
#
_cell.length_a   1.000
_cell.length_b   1.000
_cell.length_c   1.000
_cell.angle_alpha   90.00
_cell.angle_beta   90.00
_cell.angle_gamma   90.00
#
_symmetry.space_group_name_H-M   'P 1'
#
loop_
_entity.id
_entity.type
_entity.pdbx_description
1 polymer ?
#
loop_
_entity_poly.entity_id
_entity_poly.type
_entity_poly.pdbx_seq_one_letter_code
_entity_poly.pdbx_strand_id
1 'polypeptide(L)'
;MRKGFSLSLGLAICLAIALVVAMDRISDLQDQLAELKEKGGVKKSGGGPGASGGPVGRALSSGPRIGGRLRSVREAEPGNATGAGSGSREDEETQSPEEMVGQLIRALMQTDAGRKMALEESVEHAETRFAPLLADFAFSDEERAHFLELAGAELGSEDMLWMGLLMAKEEDREGIMQEWETDREQRRKEMRAFLNDEEDWDRYRNYRARVPEYEQMDGLREVMMDGGVPLSEEQEARLVDILYAARMESGMHERWEGRGVLQQLSEPGIVQRLRDDWKSGVATLGDAPRQILSARQAEIFEEAQAEMMEEMTEELSEGIRFLRPDPGVDAAPVGGAAE
;
A
#
# COMPACT_ATOMS: atom_id res chain seq x y z
N MET A 1 17.81 -19.83 -14.48
CA MET A 1 17.24 -18.51 -14.83
C MET A 1 16.08 -18.34 -13.88
N ARG A 2 16.16 -17.39 -12.93
CA ARG A 2 15.07 -17.15 -11.97
C ARG A 2 14.01 -16.33 -12.68
N LYS A 3 12.82 -16.89 -12.90
CA LYS A 3 11.68 -16.17 -13.45
C LYS A 3 10.48 -16.37 -12.53
N GLY A 4 9.94 -15.24 -12.09
CA GLY A 4 8.51 -15.04 -11.87
C GLY A 4 7.85 -15.90 -10.80
N PHE A 5 8.25 -15.76 -9.53
CA PHE A 5 7.31 -16.03 -8.46
C PHE A 5 6.34 -14.84 -8.37
N SER A 6 5.05 -15.12 -8.46
CA SER A 6 3.98 -14.14 -8.61
C SER A 6 3.85 -13.26 -7.37
N LEU A 7 4.56 -12.13 -7.42
CA LEU A 7 4.42 -10.79 -6.84
C LEU A 7 3.15 -10.35 -6.07
N SER A 8 2.12 -11.13 -5.74
CA SER A 8 0.90 -10.56 -5.12
C SER A 8 0.92 -10.58 -3.58
N LEU A 9 1.17 -11.73 -2.95
CA LEU A 9 1.28 -11.81 -1.47
C LEU A 9 2.62 -11.26 -0.95
N GLY A 10 3.71 -11.53 -1.67
CA GLY A 10 5.04 -10.99 -1.36
C GLY A 10 5.10 -9.47 -1.51
N LEU A 11 4.43 -8.88 -2.50
CA LEU A 11 4.33 -7.43 -2.66
C LEU A 11 3.38 -6.80 -1.64
N ALA A 12 2.24 -7.44 -1.31
CA ALA A 12 1.36 -6.98 -0.25
C ALA A 12 2.10 -6.91 1.09
N ILE A 13 2.88 -7.95 1.43
CA ILE A 13 3.74 -7.97 2.62
C ILE A 13 4.87 -6.94 2.48
N CYS A 14 5.54 -6.85 1.33
CA CYS A 14 6.62 -5.87 1.11
C CYS A 14 6.13 -4.41 1.21
N LEU A 15 4.94 -4.11 0.70
CA LEU A 15 4.32 -2.79 0.78
C LEU A 15 3.79 -2.52 2.19
N ALA A 16 3.29 -3.54 2.88
CA ALA A 16 2.92 -3.45 4.29
C ALA A 16 4.12 -3.13 5.20
N ILE A 17 5.35 -3.49 4.83
CA ILE A 17 6.55 -3.07 5.57
C ILE A 17 6.77 -1.58 5.50
N ALA A 18 6.55 -1.02 4.33
CA ALA A 18 6.79 0.38 4.05
C ALA A 18 5.90 1.30 4.92
N LEU A 19 4.73 0.79 5.29
CA LEU A 19 3.84 1.34 6.31
C LEU A 19 4.37 1.30 7.76
N VAL A 20 4.93 0.17 8.21
CA VAL A 20 5.45 -0.03 9.60
C VAL A 20 6.57 0.94 9.91
N VAL A 21 7.44 1.15 8.94
CA VAL A 21 8.65 1.92 9.15
C VAL A 21 8.39 3.42 9.12
N ALA A 22 7.43 3.86 8.31
CA ALA A 22 6.92 5.23 8.38
C ALA A 22 6.34 5.55 9.79
N MET A 23 5.80 4.57 10.53
CA MET A 23 5.29 4.78 11.90
C MET A 23 6.41 4.99 12.91
N ASP A 24 7.48 4.17 12.92
CA ASP A 24 8.60 4.36 13.86
C ASP A 24 9.30 5.71 13.65
N ARG A 25 9.43 6.18 12.41
CA ARG A 25 10.00 7.51 12.13
C ARG A 25 9.12 8.64 12.67
N ILE A 26 7.80 8.48 12.63
CA ILE A 26 6.85 9.47 13.16
C ILE A 26 6.86 9.47 14.69
N SER A 27 6.93 8.30 15.33
CA SER A 27 7.06 8.20 16.79
C SER A 27 8.38 8.78 17.29
N ASP A 28 9.52 8.48 16.66
CA ASP A 28 10.82 9.07 17.00
C ASP A 28 10.83 10.60 16.79
N LEU A 29 10.19 11.10 15.74
CA LEU A 29 10.05 12.54 15.50
C LEU A 29 9.13 13.19 16.53
N GLN A 30 8.03 12.54 16.94
CA GLN A 30 7.13 13.04 17.98
C GLN A 30 7.82 13.07 19.35
N ASP A 31 8.64 12.07 19.68
CA ASP A 31 9.43 12.01 20.91
C ASP A 31 10.54 13.07 20.90
N GLN A 32 11.22 13.29 19.77
CA GLN A 32 12.19 14.38 19.62
C GLN A 32 11.52 15.76 19.71
N LEU A 33 10.31 15.92 19.16
CA LEU A 33 9.54 17.17 19.26
C LEU A 33 9.04 17.41 20.69
N ALA A 34 8.65 16.35 21.40
CA ALA A 34 8.28 16.41 22.81
C ALA A 34 9.49 16.77 23.69
N GLU A 35 10.66 16.17 23.42
CA GLU A 35 11.91 16.45 24.13
C GLU A 35 12.43 17.87 23.83
N LEU A 36 12.30 18.36 22.60
CA LEU A 36 12.61 19.75 22.23
C LEU A 36 11.64 20.75 22.86
N LYS A 37 10.37 20.39 23.01
CA LYS A 37 9.36 21.22 23.68
C LYS A 37 9.56 21.25 25.20
N GLU A 38 10.07 20.17 25.78
CA GLU A 38 10.48 20.10 27.19
C GLU A 38 11.78 20.89 27.44
N LYS A 39 12.78 20.77 26.57
CA LYS A 39 14.04 21.53 26.63
C LYS A 39 13.89 23.01 26.26
N GLY A 40 12.85 23.36 25.50
CA GLY A 40 12.49 24.73 25.09
C GLY A 40 11.67 25.52 26.12
N GLY A 41 11.43 24.97 27.31
CA GLY A 41 10.74 25.63 28.42
C GLY A 41 11.46 26.90 28.90
N VAL A 42 11.03 28.04 28.37
CA VAL A 42 11.51 29.40 28.65
C VAL A 42 11.70 29.67 30.15
N LYS A 43 12.95 29.99 30.52
CA LYS A 43 13.32 30.68 31.77
C LYS A 43 12.56 32.01 31.85
N LYS A 44 11.58 32.07 32.75
CA LYS A 44 11.08 33.31 33.34
C LYS A 44 12.22 34.03 34.08
N SER A 45 12.56 35.24 33.66
CA SER A 45 13.07 36.28 34.55
C SER A 45 12.09 37.46 34.54
N GLY A 46 11.63 37.83 35.73
CA GLY A 46 10.67 38.91 35.95
C GLY A 46 11.33 40.19 36.44
N GLY A 47 10.57 41.28 36.37
CA GLY A 47 10.83 42.54 37.08
C GLY A 47 10.14 43.76 36.43
N GLY A 48 8.94 44.12 36.89
CA GLY A 48 8.29 45.43 36.61
C GLY A 48 8.82 46.54 37.55
N PRO A 49 8.07 47.63 37.88
CA PRO A 49 6.75 48.10 37.41
C PRO A 49 6.70 49.64 37.12
N GLY A 50 5.57 50.19 36.65
CA GLY A 50 5.32 51.65 36.64
C GLY A 50 4.06 52.08 35.88
N ALA A 51 3.30 53.03 36.41
CA ALA A 51 1.85 53.18 36.22
C ALA A 51 1.39 54.42 35.41
N SER A 52 0.06 54.51 35.20
CA SER A 52 -0.77 55.68 34.81
C SER A 52 -0.77 56.08 33.32
N GLY A 53 -1.85 56.48 32.66
CA GLY A 53 -3.26 56.72 32.99
C GLY A 53 -3.96 57.24 31.71
N GLY A 54 -5.25 56.96 31.50
CA GLY A 54 -6.08 57.70 30.53
C GLY A 54 -6.48 59.08 31.09
N PRO A 55 -7.42 59.88 30.48
CA PRO A 55 -8.39 59.48 29.44
C PRO A 55 -8.83 60.60 28.42
N VAL A 56 -9.77 60.23 27.53
CA VAL A 56 -10.80 61.01 26.76
C VAL A 56 -10.45 62.29 25.96
N GLY A 57 -10.90 62.33 24.69
CA GLY A 57 -11.22 63.59 23.98
C GLY A 57 -12.00 63.36 22.68
N ARG A 58 -13.27 63.78 22.65
CA ARG A 58 -14.27 63.61 21.57
C ARG A 58 -14.63 64.98 20.97
N ALA A 59 -14.99 64.97 19.67
CA ALA A 59 -15.89 65.91 18.96
C ALA A 59 -15.23 67.24 18.46
N LEU A 60 -15.63 67.92 17.36
CA LEU A 60 -16.93 68.10 16.67
C LEU A 60 -16.75 68.64 15.22
N SER A 61 -17.71 68.28 14.33
CA SER A 61 -18.38 69.13 13.29
C SER A 61 -17.56 69.63 12.07
N SER A 62 -18.06 69.90 10.87
CA SER A 62 -19.40 70.23 10.33
C SER A 62 -19.43 69.93 8.80
N GLY A 63 -20.61 69.66 8.21
CA GLY A 63 -20.84 69.82 6.75
C GLY A 63 -21.09 71.30 6.38
N PRO A 64 -21.74 71.67 5.24
CA PRO A 64 -22.08 70.91 4.03
C PRO A 64 -21.68 71.66 2.71
N ARG A 65 -21.90 71.04 1.54
CA ARG A 65 -22.43 71.63 0.26
C ARG A 65 -21.67 71.30 -1.04
N ILE A 66 -22.46 70.71 -1.96
CA ILE A 66 -22.65 71.11 -3.38
C ILE A 66 -21.51 70.83 -4.39
N GLY A 67 -21.79 69.87 -5.29
CA GLY A 67 -21.77 70.15 -6.74
C GLY A 67 -20.61 69.60 -7.58
N GLY A 68 -20.94 68.76 -8.57
CA GLY A 68 -20.16 68.53 -9.80
C GLY A 68 -19.27 67.28 -9.79
N ARG A 69 -19.56 66.17 -10.49
CA ARG A 69 -19.35 65.92 -11.96
C ARG A 69 -17.96 66.42 -12.40
N LEU A 70 -17.03 65.67 -12.98
CA LEU A 70 -16.98 64.43 -13.80
C LEU A 70 -15.54 63.88 -13.64
N ARG A 71 -15.34 62.57 -13.42
CA ARG A 71 -15.10 61.51 -14.43
C ARG A 71 -13.66 61.44 -14.96
N SER A 72 -13.02 60.31 -14.62
CA SER A 72 -12.08 59.52 -15.43
C SER A 72 -10.72 60.13 -15.76
N VAL A 73 -9.65 59.53 -15.23
CA VAL A 73 -8.73 58.64 -15.96
C VAL A 73 -7.99 57.79 -14.90
N ARG A 74 -7.88 56.48 -15.16
CA ARG A 74 -7.15 55.51 -14.34
C ARG A 74 -5.71 55.46 -14.88
N GLU A 75 -4.78 56.02 -14.13
CA GLU A 75 -3.33 55.87 -14.32
C GLU A 75 -2.84 54.60 -13.61
N ALA A 76 -1.87 53.92 -14.21
CA ALA A 76 -0.60 53.66 -13.55
C ALA A 76 0.38 53.06 -14.57
N GLU A 77 1.39 53.86 -14.90
CA GLU A 77 2.62 53.51 -15.58
C GLU A 77 3.74 53.21 -14.53
N PRO A 78 4.98 52.88 -14.94
CA PRO A 78 5.85 51.90 -14.29
C PRO A 78 6.81 52.48 -13.23
N GLY A 79 7.45 51.60 -12.45
CA GLY A 79 8.49 51.97 -11.49
C GLY A 79 9.50 50.85 -11.28
N ASN A 80 10.77 51.19 -11.51
CA ASN A 80 11.96 50.34 -11.50
C ASN A 80 12.69 50.42 -10.12
N ALA A 81 13.25 49.27 -9.71
CA ALA A 81 14.49 49.05 -8.96
C ALA A 81 14.72 49.56 -7.50
N THR A 82 15.31 48.60 -6.75
CA THR A 82 16.24 48.66 -5.61
C THR A 82 15.72 48.77 -4.17
N GLY A 83 16.03 47.73 -3.38
CA GLY A 83 15.98 47.73 -1.92
C GLY A 83 16.37 46.36 -1.36
N ALA A 84 17.61 46.23 -0.90
CA ALA A 84 18.15 45.04 -0.25
C ALA A 84 17.32 44.61 0.96
N GLY A 85 16.90 43.35 0.96
CA GLY A 85 16.19 42.70 2.06
C GLY A 85 16.74 41.31 2.27
N SER A 86 17.67 41.18 3.21
CA SER A 86 18.00 39.92 3.87
C SER A 86 16.75 39.40 4.57
N GLY A 87 16.27 38.22 4.18
CA GLY A 87 15.13 37.59 4.84
C GLY A 87 14.80 36.24 4.21
N SER A 88 15.23 35.19 4.91
CA SER A 88 14.70 33.82 4.85
C SER A 88 14.84 33.10 3.50
N ARG A 89 16.01 32.47 3.30
CA ARG A 89 16.04 31.19 2.60
C ARG A 89 15.19 30.25 3.44
N GLU A 90 13.98 30.00 2.95
CA GLU A 90 13.21 28.82 3.34
C GLU A 90 14.14 27.62 3.17
N ASP A 91 14.17 26.77 4.19
CA ASP A 91 14.80 25.47 4.13
C ASP A 91 14.14 24.70 2.97
N GLU A 92 14.75 24.75 1.79
CA GLU A 92 14.55 23.73 0.75
C GLU A 92 15.07 22.43 1.38
N GLU A 93 14.19 21.72 2.09
CA GLU A 93 14.33 20.29 2.31
C GLU A 93 14.58 19.68 0.93
N THR A 94 15.84 19.37 0.64
CA THR A 94 16.24 18.62 -0.55
C THR A 94 15.56 17.26 -0.45
N GLN A 95 14.36 17.17 -1.01
CA GLN A 95 13.63 15.92 -1.19
C GLN A 95 14.56 14.93 -1.87
N SER A 96 14.65 13.71 -1.33
CA SER A 96 15.52 12.70 -1.93
C SER A 96 15.04 12.41 -3.36
N PRO A 97 15.92 12.02 -4.29
CA PRO A 97 15.52 11.57 -5.62
C PRO A 97 14.43 10.49 -5.60
N GLU A 98 14.41 9.63 -4.58
CA GLU A 98 13.35 8.61 -4.42
C GLU A 98 12.00 9.22 -4.03
N GLU A 99 11.99 10.23 -3.16
CA GLU A 99 10.76 10.94 -2.76
C GLU A 99 10.12 11.66 -3.94
N MET A 100 10.93 12.27 -4.82
CA MET A 100 10.45 12.90 -6.05
C MET A 100 9.85 11.87 -7.03
N VAL A 101 10.48 10.70 -7.18
CA VAL A 101 9.95 9.62 -8.04
C VAL A 101 8.63 9.08 -7.47
N GLY A 102 8.55 8.85 -6.16
CA GLY A 102 7.32 8.41 -5.50
C GLY A 102 6.18 9.41 -5.65
N GLN A 103 6.46 10.70 -5.53
CA GLN A 103 5.46 11.76 -5.77
C GLN A 103 5.00 11.82 -7.23
N LEU A 104 5.91 11.61 -8.19
CA LEU A 104 5.57 11.56 -9.61
C LEU A 104 4.68 10.35 -9.95
N ILE A 105 5.00 9.17 -9.43
CA ILE A 105 4.18 7.96 -9.58
C ILE A 105 2.79 8.20 -8.98
N ARG A 106 2.72 8.78 -7.78
CA ARG A 106 1.44 9.12 -7.14
C ARG A 106 0.61 10.07 -8.00
N ALA A 107 1.22 11.16 -8.48
CA ALA A 107 0.54 12.12 -9.34
C ALA A 107 0.03 11.46 -10.62
N LEU A 108 0.81 10.57 -11.24
CA LEU A 108 0.43 9.82 -12.42
C LEU A 108 -0.78 8.90 -12.14
N MET A 109 -0.72 8.10 -11.07
CA MET A 109 -1.80 7.19 -10.69
C MET A 109 -3.11 7.92 -10.32
N GLN A 110 -3.01 9.18 -9.87
CA GLN A 110 -4.17 10.02 -9.58
C GLN A 110 -4.78 10.69 -10.83
N THR A 111 -4.15 10.57 -12.00
CA THR A 111 -4.76 11.03 -13.27
C THR A 111 -5.74 10.00 -13.82
N ASP A 112 -6.70 10.46 -14.65
CA ASP A 112 -7.60 9.57 -15.38
C ASP A 112 -6.84 8.58 -16.28
N ALA A 113 -5.74 9.04 -16.89
CA ALA A 113 -4.90 8.21 -17.76
C ALA A 113 -4.17 7.11 -16.96
N GLY A 114 -3.61 7.46 -15.80
CA GLY A 114 -2.93 6.50 -14.93
C GLY A 114 -3.91 5.46 -14.36
N ARG A 115 -5.09 5.89 -13.89
CA ARG A 115 -6.16 4.96 -13.47
C ARG A 115 -6.58 4.02 -14.58
N LYS A 116 -6.76 4.53 -15.80
CA LYS A 116 -7.13 3.70 -16.96
C LYS A 116 -6.06 2.67 -17.29
N MET A 117 -4.79 3.07 -17.26
CA MET A 117 -3.66 2.17 -17.51
C MET A 117 -3.58 1.07 -16.44
N ALA A 118 -3.69 1.43 -15.16
CA ALA A 118 -3.71 0.46 -14.07
C ALA A 118 -4.88 -0.52 -14.18
N LEU A 119 -6.05 -0.04 -14.60
CA LEU A 119 -7.21 -0.89 -14.87
C LEU A 119 -6.96 -1.83 -16.05
N GLU A 120 -6.41 -1.35 -17.16
CA GLU A 120 -6.08 -2.18 -18.33
C GLU A 120 -5.12 -3.32 -17.96
N GLU A 121 -4.07 -3.01 -17.21
CA GLU A 121 -3.13 -4.01 -16.69
C GLU A 121 -3.83 -5.02 -15.76
N SER A 122 -4.68 -4.52 -14.86
CA SER A 122 -5.44 -5.38 -13.95
C SER A 122 -6.46 -6.26 -14.68
N VAL A 123 -7.03 -5.80 -15.79
CA VAL A 123 -7.93 -6.56 -16.67
C VAL A 123 -7.18 -7.69 -17.36
N GLU A 124 -5.97 -7.43 -17.88
CA GLU A 124 -5.12 -8.46 -18.49
C GLU A 124 -4.74 -9.54 -17.45
N HIS A 125 -4.38 -9.12 -16.23
CA HIS A 125 -4.13 -10.03 -15.12
C HIS A 125 -5.39 -10.83 -14.74
N ALA A 126 -6.56 -10.18 -14.68
CA ALA A 126 -7.83 -10.85 -14.42
C ALA A 126 -8.16 -11.89 -15.50
N GLU A 127 -7.85 -11.60 -16.77
CA GLU A 127 -8.09 -12.52 -17.88
C GLU A 127 -7.33 -13.82 -17.71
N THR A 128 -6.05 -13.72 -17.34
CA THR A 128 -5.23 -14.90 -17.09
C THR A 128 -5.71 -15.64 -15.83
N ARG A 129 -5.95 -14.91 -14.74
CA ARG A 129 -6.25 -15.47 -13.42
C ARG A 129 -7.63 -16.13 -13.33
N PHE A 130 -8.63 -15.59 -14.03
CA PHE A 130 -9.99 -16.12 -14.06
C PHE A 130 -10.26 -16.95 -15.32
N ALA A 131 -9.25 -17.26 -16.15
CA ALA A 131 -9.43 -18.06 -17.36
C ALA A 131 -10.19 -19.40 -17.12
N PRO A 132 -9.90 -20.18 -16.06
CA PRO A 132 -10.66 -21.40 -15.78
C PRO A 132 -12.14 -21.12 -15.50
N LEU A 133 -12.42 -20.09 -14.70
CA LEU A 133 -13.79 -19.70 -14.36
C LEU A 133 -14.55 -19.16 -15.59
N LEU A 134 -13.87 -18.39 -16.43
CA LEU A 134 -14.43 -17.86 -17.67
C LEU A 134 -14.77 -18.94 -18.69
N ALA A 135 -14.05 -20.07 -18.68
CA ALA A 135 -14.37 -21.22 -19.54
C ALA A 135 -15.67 -21.91 -19.11
N ASP A 136 -16.02 -21.84 -17.82
CA ASP A 136 -17.25 -22.40 -17.26
C ASP A 136 -18.46 -21.45 -17.41
N PHE A 137 -18.20 -20.14 -17.53
CA PHE A 137 -19.23 -19.15 -17.79
C PHE A 137 -19.53 -19.06 -19.28
N ALA A 138 -20.80 -19.18 -19.64
CA ALA A 138 -21.27 -19.06 -21.02
C ALA A 138 -21.45 -17.58 -21.44
N PHE A 139 -20.46 -16.73 -21.14
CA PHE A 139 -20.51 -15.31 -21.45
C PHE A 139 -20.37 -15.04 -22.94
N SER A 140 -21.09 -14.03 -23.43
CA SER A 140 -20.76 -13.31 -24.65
C SER A 140 -19.45 -12.53 -24.50
N ASP A 141 -18.89 -12.06 -25.62
CA ASP A 141 -17.67 -11.25 -25.61
C ASP A 141 -17.86 -9.97 -24.78
N GLU A 142 -19.03 -9.34 -24.87
CA GLU A 142 -19.36 -8.15 -24.08
C GLU A 142 -19.49 -8.45 -22.58
N GLU A 143 -20.15 -9.55 -22.21
CA GLU A 143 -20.27 -9.98 -20.81
C GLU A 143 -18.90 -10.36 -20.23
N ARG A 144 -18.07 -11.05 -21.01
CA ARG A 144 -16.69 -11.40 -20.63
C ARG A 144 -15.87 -10.15 -20.36
N ALA A 145 -15.92 -9.16 -21.26
CA ALA A 145 -15.20 -7.90 -21.07
C ALA A 145 -15.67 -7.16 -19.81
N HIS A 146 -16.98 -7.11 -19.55
CA HIS A 146 -17.51 -6.47 -18.36
C HIS A 146 -17.16 -7.22 -17.05
N PHE A 147 -17.21 -8.55 -17.06
CA PHE A 147 -16.74 -9.38 -15.95
C PHE A 147 -15.26 -9.06 -15.62
N LEU A 148 -14.42 -9.01 -16.66
CA LEU A 148 -12.99 -8.75 -16.51
C LEU A 148 -12.71 -7.34 -16.00
N GLU A 149 -13.49 -6.35 -16.39
CA GLU A 149 -13.40 -4.98 -15.86
C GLU A 149 -13.69 -4.96 -14.35
N LEU A 150 -14.77 -5.62 -13.91
CA LEU A 150 -15.13 -5.71 -12.49
C LEU A 150 -14.09 -6.51 -11.68
N ALA A 151 -13.67 -7.67 -12.19
CA ALA A 151 -12.70 -8.54 -11.53
C ALA A 151 -11.30 -7.90 -11.50
N GLY A 152 -10.88 -7.27 -12.59
CA GLY A 152 -9.61 -6.54 -12.69
C GLY A 152 -9.59 -5.33 -11.77
N ALA A 153 -10.65 -4.53 -11.74
CA ALA A 153 -10.77 -3.42 -10.79
C ALA A 153 -10.67 -3.90 -9.33
N GLU A 154 -11.18 -5.09 -9.02
CA GLU A 154 -11.02 -5.67 -7.70
C GLU A 154 -9.57 -6.12 -7.42
N LEU A 155 -8.95 -6.88 -8.33
CA LEU A 155 -7.56 -7.33 -8.18
C LEU A 155 -6.60 -6.16 -8.01
N GLY A 156 -6.66 -5.16 -8.88
CA GLY A 156 -5.80 -3.98 -8.80
C GLY A 156 -6.09 -3.08 -7.60
N SER A 157 -7.28 -3.18 -6.98
CA SER A 157 -7.60 -2.34 -5.82
C SER A 157 -6.79 -2.66 -4.58
N GLU A 158 -6.27 -3.89 -4.46
CA GLU A 158 -5.38 -4.27 -3.36
C GLU A 158 -3.99 -3.66 -3.52
N ASP A 159 -3.42 -3.68 -4.73
CA ASP A 159 -2.16 -3.00 -5.02
C ASP A 159 -2.27 -1.48 -4.78
N MET A 160 -3.38 -0.89 -5.21
CA MET A 160 -3.69 0.53 -4.95
C MET A 160 -3.84 0.83 -3.47
N LEU A 161 -4.49 -0.06 -2.71
CA LEU A 161 -4.59 0.06 -1.26
C LEU A 161 -3.19 0.10 -0.65
N TRP A 162 -2.36 -0.89 -0.96
CA TRP A 162 -1.04 -1.02 -0.37
C TRP A 162 -0.14 0.18 -0.70
N MET A 163 -0.17 0.63 -1.95
CA MET A 163 0.53 1.84 -2.37
C MET A 163 0.01 3.09 -1.65
N GLY A 164 -1.31 3.23 -1.53
CA GLY A 164 -1.95 4.36 -0.84
C GLY A 164 -1.57 4.40 0.64
N LEU A 165 -1.64 3.25 1.30
CA LEU A 165 -1.26 3.08 2.69
C LEU A 165 0.22 3.42 2.91
N LEU A 166 1.15 2.83 2.15
CA LEU A 166 2.60 3.13 2.21
C LEU A 166 2.85 4.64 2.16
N MET A 167 2.14 5.30 1.27
CA MET A 167 2.28 6.72 0.98
C MET A 167 1.60 7.66 1.98
N ALA A 168 0.78 7.13 2.88
CA ALA A 168 -0.04 7.88 3.81
C ALA A 168 0.60 8.06 5.18
N LYS A 169 0.33 9.21 5.78
CA LYS A 169 0.58 9.44 7.21
C LYS A 169 -0.32 8.53 8.03
N GLU A 170 0.11 8.20 9.24
CA GLU A 170 -0.63 7.30 10.15
C GLU A 170 -2.10 7.71 10.34
N GLU A 171 -2.34 9.01 10.49
CA GLU A 171 -3.67 9.62 10.66
C GLU A 171 -4.61 9.45 9.45
N ASP A 172 -4.06 9.27 8.24
CA ASP A 172 -4.84 9.16 7.00
C ASP A 172 -5.16 7.69 6.63
N ARG A 173 -4.46 6.71 7.23
CA ARG A 173 -4.55 5.28 6.85
C ARG A 173 -5.93 4.68 7.12
N GLU A 174 -6.57 5.06 8.22
CA GLU A 174 -7.90 4.56 8.54
C GLU A 174 -8.94 5.02 7.50
N GLY A 175 -8.81 6.26 7.01
CA GLY A 175 -9.66 6.77 5.93
C GLY A 175 -9.47 5.99 4.64
N ILE A 176 -8.22 5.70 4.28
CA ILE A 176 -7.87 4.90 3.09
C ILE A 176 -8.43 3.47 3.19
N MET A 177 -8.30 2.83 4.36
CA MET A 177 -8.90 1.52 4.59
C MET A 177 -10.42 1.55 4.44
N GLN A 178 -11.08 2.54 5.03
CA GLN A 178 -12.53 2.65 4.97
C GLN A 178 -13.05 2.89 3.55
N GLU A 179 -12.34 3.73 2.77
CA GLU A 179 -12.62 3.95 1.35
C GLU A 179 -12.47 2.66 0.57
N TRP A 180 -11.35 1.95 0.71
CA TRP A 180 -11.12 0.67 0.04
C TRP A 180 -12.15 -0.40 0.41
N GLU A 181 -12.56 -0.50 1.68
CA GLU A 181 -13.60 -1.44 2.10
C GLU A 181 -14.96 -1.13 1.48
N THR A 182 -15.31 0.16 1.43
CA THR A 182 -16.55 0.65 0.81
C THR A 182 -16.57 0.30 -0.68
N ASP A 183 -15.46 0.60 -1.35
CA ASP A 183 -15.23 0.33 -2.76
C ASP A 183 -15.26 -1.16 -3.08
N ARG A 184 -14.62 -1.99 -2.25
CA ARG A 184 -14.61 -3.45 -2.37
C ARG A 184 -16.01 -4.03 -2.19
N GLU A 185 -16.77 -3.54 -1.21
CA GLU A 185 -18.17 -3.96 -0.99
C GLU A 185 -19.08 -3.53 -2.15
N GLN A 186 -18.85 -2.35 -2.72
CA GLN A 186 -19.60 -1.86 -3.88
C GLN A 186 -19.31 -2.72 -5.12
N ARG A 187 -18.04 -2.97 -5.45
CA ARG A 187 -17.64 -3.87 -6.56
C ARG A 187 -18.22 -5.27 -6.39
N ARG A 188 -18.26 -5.79 -5.16
CA ARG A 188 -18.88 -7.09 -4.84
C ARG A 188 -20.36 -7.12 -5.19
N LYS A 189 -21.10 -6.05 -4.87
CA LYS A 189 -22.53 -5.93 -5.21
C LYS A 189 -22.73 -5.84 -6.71
N GLU A 190 -21.87 -5.09 -7.41
CA GLU A 190 -21.91 -4.97 -8.87
C GLU A 190 -21.63 -6.31 -9.54
N MET A 191 -20.61 -7.04 -9.10
CA MET A 191 -20.31 -8.38 -9.61
C MET A 191 -21.47 -9.35 -9.38
N ARG A 192 -22.06 -9.36 -8.17
CA ARG A 192 -23.23 -10.21 -7.89
C ARG A 192 -24.43 -9.84 -8.76
N ALA A 193 -24.67 -8.55 -8.96
CA ALA A 193 -25.76 -8.06 -9.81
C ALA A 193 -25.53 -8.37 -11.29
N PHE A 194 -24.27 -8.32 -11.75
CA PHE A 194 -23.87 -8.67 -13.10
C PHE A 194 -24.09 -10.16 -13.38
N LEU A 195 -23.59 -11.04 -12.50
CA LEU A 195 -23.76 -12.49 -12.66
C LEU A 195 -25.25 -12.87 -12.63
N ASN A 196 -26.05 -12.19 -11.80
CA ASN A 196 -27.52 -12.32 -11.75
C ASN A 196 -28.03 -13.77 -11.58
N ASP A 197 -27.15 -14.67 -11.14
CA ASP A 197 -27.38 -16.06 -10.86
C ASP A 197 -26.60 -16.43 -9.59
N GLU A 198 -27.28 -17.10 -8.65
CA GLU A 198 -26.68 -17.38 -7.34
C GLU A 198 -25.63 -18.50 -7.42
N GLU A 199 -25.76 -19.43 -8.37
CA GLU A 199 -24.77 -20.49 -8.59
C GLU A 199 -23.50 -19.91 -9.20
N ASP A 200 -23.61 -19.02 -10.18
CA ASP A 200 -22.47 -18.28 -10.75
C ASP A 200 -21.80 -17.38 -9.71
N TRP A 201 -22.60 -16.71 -8.88
CA TRP A 201 -22.09 -15.92 -7.77
C TRP A 201 -21.31 -16.77 -6.76
N ASP A 202 -21.83 -17.93 -6.38
CA ASP A 202 -21.14 -18.86 -5.48
C ASP A 202 -19.86 -19.42 -6.12
N ARG A 203 -19.90 -19.79 -7.41
CA ARG A 203 -18.72 -20.23 -8.17
C ARG A 203 -17.64 -19.15 -8.18
N TYR A 204 -17.99 -17.93 -8.53
CA TYR A 204 -17.08 -16.79 -8.53
C TYR A 204 -16.49 -16.53 -7.15
N ARG A 205 -17.32 -16.45 -6.10
CA ARG A 205 -16.85 -16.21 -4.74
C ARG A 205 -15.89 -17.31 -4.27
N ASN A 206 -16.21 -18.56 -4.54
CA ASN A 206 -15.39 -19.71 -4.13
C ASN A 206 -14.05 -19.75 -4.87
N TYR A 207 -14.06 -19.43 -6.17
CA TYR A 207 -12.83 -19.33 -6.98
C TYR A 207 -11.97 -18.16 -6.52
N ARG A 208 -12.56 -16.98 -6.36
CA ARG A 208 -11.88 -15.76 -5.86
C ARG A 208 -11.20 -16.01 -4.52
N ALA A 209 -11.85 -16.69 -3.59
CA ALA A 209 -11.28 -16.99 -2.28
C ALA A 209 -10.02 -17.88 -2.35
N ARG A 210 -9.84 -18.63 -3.45
CA ARG A 210 -8.72 -19.54 -3.73
C ARG A 210 -7.66 -18.96 -4.66
N VAL A 211 -7.83 -17.73 -5.11
CA VAL A 211 -6.84 -17.05 -5.99
C VAL A 211 -5.41 -17.12 -5.41
N PRO A 212 -5.17 -16.84 -4.12
CA PRO A 212 -3.83 -16.96 -3.55
C PRO A 212 -3.23 -18.37 -3.66
N GLU A 213 -4.06 -19.41 -3.55
CA GLU A 213 -3.61 -20.79 -3.71
C GLU A 213 -3.32 -21.14 -5.16
N TYR A 214 -4.13 -20.68 -6.12
CA TYR A 214 -3.86 -20.85 -7.55
C TYR A 214 -2.54 -20.18 -7.96
N GLU A 215 -2.25 -19.00 -7.42
CA GLU A 215 -0.97 -18.31 -7.62
C GLU A 215 0.22 -19.12 -7.13
N GLN A 216 0.10 -19.73 -5.95
CA GLN A 216 1.13 -20.62 -5.42
C GLN A 216 1.30 -21.86 -6.28
N MET A 217 0.23 -22.36 -6.91
CA MET A 217 0.30 -23.50 -7.81
C MET A 217 1.07 -23.21 -9.10
N ASP A 218 1.03 -21.99 -9.63
CA ASP A 218 1.79 -21.66 -10.84
C ASP A 218 3.30 -21.84 -10.64
N GLY A 219 3.84 -21.33 -9.53
CA GLY A 219 5.25 -21.55 -9.16
C GLY A 219 5.56 -23.01 -8.87
N LEU A 220 4.69 -23.70 -8.12
CA LEU A 220 4.86 -25.12 -7.82
C LEU A 220 4.84 -25.99 -9.09
N ARG A 221 4.01 -25.64 -10.08
CA ARG A 221 3.89 -26.38 -11.35
C ARG A 221 5.22 -26.35 -12.10
N GLU A 222 5.88 -25.20 -12.17
CA GLU A 222 7.20 -25.08 -12.80
C GLU A 222 8.24 -25.95 -12.08
N VAL A 223 8.33 -25.87 -10.75
CA VAL A 223 9.28 -26.67 -9.96
C VAL A 223 9.02 -28.17 -10.10
N MET A 224 7.75 -28.60 -10.12
CA MET A 224 7.36 -30.00 -10.30
C MET A 224 7.68 -30.51 -11.71
N MET A 225 7.50 -29.68 -12.73
CA MET A 225 7.86 -30.00 -14.11
C MET A 225 9.38 -30.17 -14.26
N ASP A 226 10.17 -29.26 -13.68
CA ASP A 226 11.63 -29.34 -13.67
C ASP A 226 12.16 -30.55 -12.90
N GLY A 227 11.46 -30.93 -11.83
CA GLY A 227 11.72 -32.15 -11.07
C GLY A 227 11.30 -33.45 -11.78
N GLY A 228 10.70 -33.36 -12.97
CA GLY A 228 10.24 -34.51 -13.76
C GLY A 228 9.02 -35.24 -13.17
N VAL A 229 8.29 -34.60 -12.26
CA VAL A 229 7.12 -35.17 -11.57
C VAL A 229 5.92 -34.21 -11.62
N PRO A 230 5.44 -33.85 -12.82
CA PRO A 230 4.37 -32.86 -12.98
C PRO A 230 3.11 -33.28 -12.20
N LEU A 231 2.40 -32.30 -11.67
CA LEU A 231 1.09 -32.51 -11.04
C LEU A 231 0.04 -32.76 -12.13
N SER A 232 -0.91 -33.65 -11.86
CA SER A 232 -2.14 -33.71 -12.66
C SER A 232 -3.09 -32.57 -12.27
N GLU A 233 -4.00 -32.20 -13.17
CA GLU A 233 -5.05 -31.19 -12.88
C GLU A 233 -5.86 -31.55 -11.63
N GLU A 234 -6.18 -32.83 -11.43
CA GLU A 234 -6.89 -33.30 -10.25
C GLU A 234 -6.05 -33.17 -8.97
N GLN A 235 -4.74 -33.42 -9.03
CA GLN A 235 -3.86 -33.22 -7.88
C GLN A 235 -3.75 -31.74 -7.53
N GLU A 236 -3.63 -30.87 -8.54
CA GLU A 236 -3.56 -29.41 -8.37
C GLU A 236 -4.84 -28.87 -7.72
N ALA A 237 -6.01 -29.23 -8.24
CA ALA A 237 -7.29 -28.81 -7.66
C ALA A 237 -7.44 -29.23 -6.19
N ARG A 238 -7.06 -30.46 -5.86
CA ARG A 238 -7.11 -30.96 -4.47
C ARG A 238 -6.09 -30.25 -3.58
N LEU A 239 -4.88 -29.95 -4.09
CA LEU A 239 -3.88 -29.18 -3.34
C LEU A 239 -4.38 -27.77 -3.02
N VAL A 240 -5.00 -27.08 -3.98
CA VAL A 240 -5.60 -25.76 -3.79
C VAL A 240 -6.62 -25.80 -2.65
N ASP A 241 -7.52 -26.79 -2.64
CA ASP A 241 -8.51 -26.92 -1.57
C ASP A 241 -7.87 -27.18 -0.19
N ILE A 242 -6.82 -28.01 -0.14
CA ILE A 242 -6.10 -28.31 1.11
C ILE A 242 -5.39 -27.06 1.64
N LEU A 243 -4.69 -26.33 0.77
CA LEU A 243 -3.98 -25.10 1.12
C LEU A 243 -4.95 -24.02 1.60
N TYR A 244 -6.06 -23.85 0.88
CA TYR A 244 -7.12 -22.91 1.25
C TYR A 244 -7.68 -23.24 2.64
N ALA A 245 -8.04 -24.51 2.89
CA ALA A 245 -8.54 -24.94 4.18
C ALA A 245 -7.55 -24.66 5.31
N ALA A 246 -6.26 -24.95 5.11
CA ALA A 246 -5.21 -24.68 6.09
C ALA A 246 -5.00 -23.18 6.35
N ARG A 247 -5.07 -22.32 5.31
CA ARG A 247 -5.01 -20.86 5.48
C ARG A 247 -6.17 -20.33 6.31
N MET A 248 -7.38 -20.82 6.05
CA MET A 248 -8.57 -20.45 6.83
C MET A 248 -8.51 -20.95 8.27
N GLU A 249 -8.08 -22.19 8.50
CA GLU A 249 -8.03 -22.78 9.85
C GLU A 249 -6.90 -22.21 10.72
N SER A 250 -5.75 -21.89 10.12
CA SER A 250 -4.64 -21.25 10.84
C SER A 250 -4.91 -19.78 11.21
N GLY A 251 -5.97 -19.20 10.65
CA GLY A 251 -6.32 -17.80 10.80
C GLY A 251 -5.36 -16.83 10.11
N MET A 252 -4.56 -17.33 9.16
CA MET A 252 -3.58 -16.50 8.43
C MET A 252 -4.29 -15.44 7.59
N HIS A 253 -5.43 -15.77 6.99
CA HIS A 253 -6.27 -14.84 6.24
C HIS A 253 -6.63 -13.59 7.08
N GLU A 254 -7.08 -13.78 8.32
CA GLU A 254 -7.50 -12.68 9.19
C GLU A 254 -6.33 -11.83 9.68
N ARG A 255 -5.13 -12.40 9.79
CA ARG A 255 -3.94 -11.69 10.30
C ARG A 255 -3.14 -11.00 9.21
N TRP A 256 -3.10 -11.57 8.00
CA TRP A 256 -2.18 -11.15 6.95
C TRP A 256 -2.88 -10.66 5.67
N GLU A 257 -4.20 -10.42 5.72
CA GLU A 257 -4.93 -9.76 4.65
C GLU A 257 -5.76 -8.57 5.18
N GLY A 258 -5.99 -7.58 4.31
CA GLY A 258 -6.81 -6.40 4.61
C GLY A 258 -6.40 -5.68 5.92
N ARG A 259 -7.37 -5.47 6.82
CA ARG A 259 -7.14 -4.81 8.12
C ARG A 259 -6.20 -5.58 9.06
N GLY A 260 -6.15 -6.91 8.94
CA GLY A 260 -5.31 -7.74 9.80
C GLY A 260 -3.84 -7.35 9.74
N VAL A 261 -3.38 -7.07 8.52
CA VAL A 261 -2.00 -6.66 8.26
C VAL A 261 -1.65 -5.42 9.07
N LEU A 262 -2.49 -4.37 9.06
CA LEU A 262 -2.21 -3.14 9.81
C LEU A 262 -1.98 -3.38 11.30
N GLN A 263 -2.69 -4.35 11.88
CA GLN A 263 -2.43 -4.77 13.25
C GLN A 263 -1.05 -5.42 13.38
N GLN A 264 -0.69 -6.32 12.46
CA GLN A 264 0.66 -6.92 12.41
C GLN A 264 1.75 -5.88 12.22
N LEU A 265 1.45 -4.77 11.56
CA LEU A 265 2.41 -3.70 11.33
C LEU A 265 2.71 -2.90 12.60
N SER A 266 1.72 -2.72 13.46
CA SER A 266 1.87 -1.94 14.70
C SER A 266 2.68 -2.65 15.79
N GLU A 267 2.96 -3.94 15.62
CA GLU A 267 3.64 -4.76 16.62
C GLU A 267 5.12 -5.06 16.25
N PRO A 268 6.06 -5.07 17.19
CA PRO A 268 7.47 -5.33 16.92
C PRO A 268 7.73 -6.80 16.55
N GLY A 269 8.63 -7.08 15.60
CA GLY A 269 9.02 -8.47 15.25
C GLY A 269 8.16 -9.14 14.19
N ILE A 270 7.65 -8.37 13.22
CA ILE A 270 6.77 -8.84 12.14
C ILE A 270 7.31 -10.05 11.36
N VAL A 271 8.62 -10.09 11.06
CA VAL A 271 9.28 -11.22 10.37
C VAL A 271 9.09 -12.52 11.14
N GLN A 272 9.32 -12.46 12.46
CA GLN A 272 9.26 -13.64 13.31
C GLN A 272 7.81 -14.11 13.46
N ARG A 273 6.85 -13.19 13.61
CA ARG A 273 5.43 -13.54 13.62
C ARG A 273 4.97 -14.18 12.32
N LEU A 274 5.34 -13.61 11.16
CA LEU A 274 5.01 -14.19 9.86
C LEU A 274 5.56 -15.62 9.74
N ARG A 275 6.83 -15.81 10.14
CA ARG A 275 7.46 -17.13 10.13
C ARG A 275 6.76 -18.13 11.04
N ASP A 276 6.38 -17.71 12.25
CA ASP A 276 5.71 -18.58 13.22
C ASP A 276 4.29 -18.92 12.76
N ASP A 277 3.56 -17.96 12.20
CA ASP A 277 2.24 -18.16 11.60
C ASP A 277 2.30 -19.08 10.38
N TRP A 278 3.27 -18.88 9.49
CA TRP A 278 3.50 -19.75 8.34
C TRP A 278 3.77 -21.18 8.76
N LYS A 279 4.67 -21.38 9.74
CA LYS A 279 4.96 -22.72 10.30
C LYS A 279 3.72 -23.36 10.89
N SER A 280 2.87 -22.58 11.56
CA SER A 280 1.60 -23.06 12.08
C SER A 280 0.65 -23.45 10.94
N GLY A 281 0.55 -22.65 9.88
CA GLY A 281 -0.23 -22.97 8.67
C GLY A 281 0.23 -24.26 7.99
N VAL A 282 1.55 -24.43 7.82
CA VAL A 282 2.12 -25.68 7.29
C VAL A 282 1.83 -26.86 8.22
N ALA A 283 1.89 -26.67 9.55
CA ALA A 283 1.53 -27.72 10.50
C ALA A 283 0.05 -28.13 10.38
N THR A 284 -0.85 -27.18 10.09
CA THR A 284 -2.29 -27.44 9.84
C THR A 284 -2.52 -28.33 8.61
N LEU A 285 -1.63 -28.29 7.61
CA LEU A 285 -1.73 -29.20 6.45
C LEU A 285 -1.62 -30.68 6.86
N GLY A 286 -0.88 -30.98 7.92
CA GLY A 286 -0.63 -32.34 8.40
C GLY A 286 -0.14 -33.26 7.28
N ASP A 287 -0.74 -34.45 7.18
CA ASP A 287 -0.45 -35.44 6.14
C ASP A 287 -1.31 -35.27 4.88
N ALA A 288 -2.18 -34.27 4.79
CA ALA A 288 -3.15 -34.15 3.70
C ALA A 288 -2.49 -34.07 2.30
N PRO A 289 -1.44 -33.27 2.07
CA PRO A 289 -0.73 -33.27 0.79
C PRO A 289 -0.15 -34.64 0.42
N ARG A 290 0.38 -35.38 1.41
CA ARG A 290 0.99 -36.72 1.21
C ARG A 290 -0.02 -37.79 0.82
N GLN A 291 -1.32 -37.55 1.01
CA GLN A 291 -2.38 -38.48 0.59
C GLN A 291 -2.70 -38.38 -0.90
N ILE A 292 -2.39 -37.24 -1.53
CA ILE A 292 -2.69 -36.98 -2.94
C ILE A 292 -1.44 -36.89 -3.82
N LEU A 293 -0.27 -36.60 -3.21
CA LEU A 293 1.02 -36.53 -3.88
C LEU A 293 1.78 -37.84 -3.76
N SER A 294 2.55 -38.19 -4.79
CA SER A 294 3.58 -39.22 -4.66
C SER A 294 4.68 -38.78 -3.69
N ALA A 295 5.49 -39.72 -3.19
CA ALA A 295 6.56 -39.40 -2.25
C ALA A 295 7.53 -38.33 -2.77
N ARG A 296 7.88 -38.39 -4.06
CA ARG A 296 8.77 -37.39 -4.68
C ARG A 296 8.09 -36.03 -4.86
N GLN A 297 6.81 -36.02 -5.22
CA GLN A 297 6.03 -34.76 -5.31
C GLN A 297 5.88 -34.11 -3.93
N ALA A 298 5.59 -34.90 -2.89
CA ALA A 298 5.48 -34.37 -1.53
C ALA A 298 6.80 -33.75 -1.04
N GLU A 299 7.95 -34.36 -1.34
CA GLU A 299 9.26 -33.81 -1.02
C GLU A 299 9.49 -32.45 -1.71
N ILE A 300 9.22 -32.36 -3.01
CA ILE A 300 9.35 -31.10 -3.77
C ILE A 300 8.38 -30.04 -3.25
N PHE A 301 7.15 -30.42 -2.92
CA PHE A 301 6.16 -29.52 -2.34
C PHE A 301 6.63 -28.94 -1.00
N GLU A 302 7.15 -29.79 -0.10
CA GLU A 302 7.67 -29.35 1.20
C GLU A 302 8.89 -28.44 1.05
N GLU A 303 9.79 -28.73 0.09
CA GLU A 303 10.94 -27.88 -0.23
C GLU A 303 10.49 -26.51 -0.78
N ALA A 304 9.56 -26.49 -1.74
CA ALA A 304 9.02 -25.26 -2.32
C ALA A 304 8.31 -24.38 -1.27
N GLN A 305 7.56 -24.97 -0.35
CA GLN A 305 6.92 -24.24 0.75
C GLN A 305 7.94 -23.63 1.72
N ALA A 306 9.05 -24.32 1.98
CA ALA A 306 10.12 -23.81 2.81
C ALA A 306 10.90 -22.67 2.11
N GLU A 307 11.23 -22.83 0.83
CA GLU A 307 11.91 -21.81 0.03
C GLU A 307 11.07 -20.53 -0.06
N MET A 308 9.78 -20.66 -0.37
CA MET A 308 8.85 -19.52 -0.42
C MET A 308 8.78 -18.75 0.90
N MET A 309 8.81 -19.43 2.04
CA MET A 309 8.83 -18.77 3.35
C MET A 309 10.14 -18.03 3.60
N GLU A 310 11.28 -18.65 3.27
CA GLU A 310 12.58 -18.00 3.43
C GLU A 310 12.69 -16.77 2.53
N GLU A 311 12.33 -16.88 1.25
CA GLU A 311 12.32 -15.76 0.30
C GLU A 311 11.42 -14.62 0.81
N MET A 312 10.17 -14.91 1.18
CA MET A 312 9.25 -13.91 1.71
C MET A 312 9.75 -13.28 3.01
N THR A 313 10.37 -14.04 3.92
CA THR A 313 10.91 -13.48 5.17
C THR A 313 12.22 -12.71 4.96
N GLU A 314 13.00 -13.05 3.95
CA GLU A 314 14.20 -12.32 3.52
C GLU A 314 13.82 -11.00 2.87
N GLU A 315 12.93 -11.01 1.87
CA GLU A 315 12.37 -9.80 1.25
C GLU A 315 11.75 -8.88 2.32
N LEU A 316 11.02 -9.47 3.26
CA LEU A 316 10.45 -8.75 4.40
C LEU A 316 11.54 -8.11 5.28
N SER A 317 12.61 -8.84 5.56
CA SER A 317 13.73 -8.33 6.36
C SER A 317 14.49 -7.22 5.62
N GLU A 318 14.71 -7.37 4.32
CA GLU A 318 15.40 -6.38 3.48
C GLU A 318 14.57 -5.11 3.34
N GLY A 319 13.26 -5.22 3.11
CA GLY A 319 12.35 -4.09 3.11
C GLY A 319 12.45 -3.30 4.41
N ILE A 320 12.41 -3.98 5.55
CA ILE A 320 12.52 -3.32 6.87
C ILE A 320 13.84 -2.58 7.00
N ARG A 321 14.96 -3.19 6.58
CA ARG A 321 16.30 -2.57 6.62
C ARG A 321 16.41 -1.35 5.71
N PHE A 322 15.88 -1.44 4.49
CA PHE A 322 15.91 -0.31 3.54
C PHE A 322 15.20 0.91 4.10
N LEU A 323 14.07 0.68 4.77
CA LEU A 323 13.24 1.74 5.30
C LEU A 323 13.76 2.26 6.66
N ARG A 324 14.42 1.41 7.47
CA ARG A 324 15.14 1.76 8.71
C ARG A 324 16.65 1.64 8.49
N PRO A 325 17.29 2.52 7.69
CA PRO A 325 18.73 2.53 7.61
C PRO A 325 19.28 2.78 9.02
N ASP A 326 20.08 1.84 9.50
CA ASP A 326 20.70 1.91 10.81
C ASP A 326 21.47 3.24 10.91
N PRO A 327 21.12 4.15 11.83
CA PRO A 327 21.71 5.49 11.88
C PRO A 327 23.22 5.48 12.20
N GLY A 328 23.83 4.31 12.41
CA GLY A 328 25.26 4.12 12.67
C GLY A 328 26.05 3.40 11.59
N VAL A 329 25.46 2.97 10.48
CA VAL A 329 26.20 2.32 9.38
C VAL A 329 26.30 3.30 8.22
N ASP A 330 27.36 4.11 8.23
CA ASP A 330 27.78 4.86 7.03
C ASP A 330 27.80 3.87 5.85
N ALA A 331 26.89 4.09 4.89
CA ALA A 331 26.88 3.33 3.64
C ALA A 331 28.25 3.52 2.99
N ALA A 332 29.11 2.51 3.14
CA ALA A 332 30.43 2.54 2.54
C ALA A 332 30.25 2.80 1.04
N PRO A 333 30.96 3.79 0.46
CA PRO A 333 30.75 4.17 -0.92
C PRO A 333 30.99 2.96 -1.82
N VAL A 334 29.91 2.52 -2.47
CA VAL A 334 29.98 1.49 -3.49
C VAL A 334 30.73 2.08 -4.68
N GLY A 335 31.96 1.62 -4.87
CA GLY A 335 32.65 1.67 -6.17
C GLY A 335 33.33 2.99 -6.52
N GLY A 336 34.41 3.33 -5.82
CA GLY A 336 35.51 4.06 -6.44
C GLY A 336 36.38 3.09 -7.24
N ALA A 337 36.11 2.95 -8.55
CA ALA A 337 37.03 2.31 -9.47
C ALA A 337 38.34 3.10 -9.48
N ALA A 338 39.43 2.49 -9.03
CA ALA A 338 40.78 2.98 -9.25
C ALA A 338 41.31 2.35 -10.55
N GLU A 339 41.73 3.23 -11.45
CA GLU A 339 42.45 2.96 -12.71
C GLU A 339 43.78 2.23 -12.51
#